data_AF-A0A3N4ZX56-F1
#
_entry.id   AF-A0A3N4ZX56-F1
#
_cell.length_a   1.000
_cell.length_b   1.000
_cell.length_c   1.000
_cell.angle_alpha   90.00
_cell.angle_beta   90.00
_cell.angle_gamma   90.00
#
_symmetry.space_group_name_H-M   'P 1'
#
loop_
_entity.id
_entity.type
_entity.pdbx_description
1 polymer ?
#
loop_
_entity_poly.entity_id
_entity_poly.type
_entity_poly.pdbx_seq_one_letter_code
_entity_poly.pdbx_strand_id
1 'polypeptide(L)'
;MTELPESVDRDILAGRTILAVKTIREAQGCSLDQAVDLYHQRYGELHPEPDSAREIPRPRVLRFERDGTLVVLEGLEDGQKPKK
;
A
#
# COMPACT_ATOMS: atom_id res chain seq x y z
N MET A 1 -19.42 -15.86 -2.11
CA MET A 1 -18.90 -14.49 -1.95
C MET A 1 -20.11 -13.62 -1.70
N THR A 2 -20.23 -13.00 -0.53
CA THR A 2 -21.33 -12.08 -0.23
C THR A 2 -21.17 -10.89 -1.16
N GLU A 3 -22.01 -10.81 -2.19
CA GLU A 3 -21.98 -9.69 -3.13
C GLU A 3 -22.39 -8.42 -2.37
N LEU A 4 -21.41 -7.55 -2.14
CA LEU A 4 -21.65 -6.24 -1.57
C LEU A 4 -22.31 -5.35 -2.63
N PRO A 5 -23.23 -4.45 -2.23
CA PRO A 5 -23.85 -3.51 -3.16
C PRO A 5 -22.80 -2.64 -3.85
N GLU A 6 -22.97 -2.35 -5.14
CA GLU A 6 -22.07 -1.45 -5.90
C GLU A 6 -21.94 -0.05 -5.26
N SER A 7 -22.94 0.38 -4.48
CA SER A 7 -22.88 1.65 -3.74
C SER A 7 -21.73 1.68 -2.72
N VAL A 8 -21.36 0.52 -2.16
CA VAL A 8 -20.25 0.41 -1.20
C VAL A 8 -18.94 0.79 -1.87
N ASP A 9 -18.65 0.25 -3.05
CA ASP A 9 -17.40 0.54 -3.77
C ASP A 9 -17.33 2.01 -4.17
N ARG A 10 -18.46 2.59 -4.62
CA ARG A 10 -18.56 4.02 -4.92
C ARG A 10 -18.32 4.89 -3.68
N ASP A 11 -18.80 4.47 -2.51
CA ASP A 11 -18.59 5.20 -1.26
C ASP A 11 -17.16 5.04 -0.74
N ILE A 12 -16.54 3.88 -0.93
CA ILE A 12 -15.12 3.63 -0.65
C ILE A 12 -14.24 4.56 -1.49
N LEU A 13 -14.41 4.55 -2.81
CA LEU A 13 -13.62 5.37 -3.74
C LEU A 13 -13.81 6.87 -3.51
N ALA A 14 -14.96 7.27 -2.98
CA ALA A 14 -15.25 8.66 -2.64
C ALA A 14 -14.83 9.06 -1.21
N GLY A 15 -14.17 8.18 -0.45
CA GLY A 15 -13.75 8.46 0.93
C GLY A 15 -14.90 8.60 1.92
N ARG A 16 -16.11 8.12 1.58
CA ARG A 16 -17.29 8.16 2.45
C ARG A 16 -17.36 6.93 3.36
N THR A 17 -16.34 6.73 4.19
CA THR A 17 -16.18 5.54 5.05
C THR A 17 -17.42 5.22 5.89
N ILE A 18 -18.02 6.21 6.56
CA ILE A 18 -19.21 6.00 7.42
C ILE A 18 -20.39 5.47 6.60
N LEU A 19 -20.59 5.99 5.39
CA LEU A 19 -21.70 5.58 4.52
C LEU A 19 -21.47 4.17 3.96
N ALA A 20 -20.23 3.85 3.59
CA ALA A 20 -19.85 2.51 3.14
C ALA A 20 -20.09 1.47 4.24
N VAL A 21 -19.58 1.71 5.46
CA VAL A 21 -19.77 0.79 6.61
C VAL A 21 -21.25 0.63 6.96
N LYS A 22 -22.01 1.73 6.96
CA LYS A 22 -23.47 1.68 7.18
C LYS A 22 -24.15 0.77 6.14
N THR A 23 -23.83 0.96 4.87
CA THR A 23 -24.42 0.20 3.76
C THR A 23 -24.06 -1.28 3.85
N ILE A 24 -22.81 -1.62 4.19
CA ILE A 24 -22.38 -3.01 4.44
C ILE A 24 -23.22 -3.63 5.56
N ARG A 25 -23.38 -2.90 6.67
CA ARG A 25 -24.11 -3.38 7.84
C ARG A 25 -25.59 -3.61 7.55
N GLU A 26 -26.23 -2.71 6.79
CA GLU A 26 -27.63 -2.85 6.39
C GLU A 26 -27.82 -3.99 5.38
N ALA A 27 -26.90 -4.14 4.41
CA ALA A 27 -26.98 -5.17 3.38
C ALA A 27 -26.74 -6.58 3.93
N GLN A 28 -25.81 -6.74 4.88
CA GLN A 28 -25.46 -8.04 5.45
C GLN A 28 -26.12 -8.35 6.79
N GLY A 29 -26.79 -7.38 7.42
CA GLY A 29 -27.39 -7.55 8.74
C GLY A 29 -26.38 -7.89 9.84
N CYS A 30 -25.13 -7.44 9.69
CA CYS A 30 -24.01 -7.84 10.54
C CYS A 30 -23.74 -6.88 11.73
N SER A 31 -22.81 -7.26 12.61
CA SER A 31 -22.33 -6.35 13.65
C SER A 31 -21.49 -5.22 13.06
N LEU A 32 -21.25 -4.16 13.85
CA LEU A 32 -20.40 -3.05 13.39
C LEU A 32 -18.96 -3.53 13.11
N ASP A 33 -18.40 -4.36 13.97
CA ASP A 33 -17.05 -4.89 13.80
C ASP A 33 -16.92 -5.69 12.50
N GLN A 34 -17.90 -6.58 12.23
CA GLN A 34 -17.96 -7.34 10.98
C GLN A 34 -18.08 -6.44 9.76
N ALA A 35 -18.86 -5.35 9.84
CA ALA A 35 -19.00 -4.40 8.75
C ALA A 35 -17.69 -3.65 8.47
N VAL A 36 -16.91 -3.34 9.51
CA VAL A 36 -15.60 -2.70 9.39
C VAL A 36 -14.57 -3.66 8.78
N ASP A 37 -14.57 -4.93 9.18
CA ASP A 37 -13.69 -5.94 8.59
C ASP A 37 -13.94 -6.10 7.08
N LEU A 38 -15.20 -6.19 6.70
CA LEU A 38 -15.62 -6.26 5.28
C LEU A 38 -15.26 -4.98 4.52
N TYR A 39 -15.39 -3.81 5.16
CA TYR A 39 -14.95 -2.54 4.58
C TYR A 39 -13.45 -2.56 4.29
N HIS A 40 -12.61 -3.00 5.23
CA HIS A 40 -11.16 -3.06 5.04
C HIS A 40 -10.77 -4.03 3.92
N GLN A 41 -11.43 -5.19 3.84
CA GLN A 41 -11.20 -6.12 2.75
C GLN A 41 -11.49 -5.48 1.39
N ARG A 42 -12.65 -4.84 1.23
CA ARG A 42 -13.01 -4.15 -0.03
C ARG A 42 -12.12 -2.95 -0.32
N TYR A 43 -11.74 -2.20 0.70
CA TYR A 43 -10.82 -1.08 0.57
C TYR A 43 -9.48 -1.55 -0.01
N GLY A 44 -8.92 -2.65 0.51
CA GLY A 44 -7.67 -3.23 -0.03
C GLY A 44 -7.79 -3.77 -1.45
N GLU A 45 -8.96 -4.31 -1.83
CA GLU A 45 -9.21 -4.75 -3.22
C GLU A 45 -9.31 -3.58 -4.20
N LEU A 46 -9.88 -2.44 -3.78
CA LEU A 46 -10.04 -1.23 -4.60
C LEU A 46 -8.79 -0.35 -4.61
N HIS A 47 -7.99 -0.43 -3.55
CA HIS A 47 -6.71 0.25 -3.40
C HIS A 47 -5.61 -0.81 -3.27
N PRO A 48 -5.27 -1.53 -4.35
CA PRO A 48 -4.08 -2.36 -4.32
C PRO A 48 -2.92 -1.43 -3.99
N GLU A 49 -2.26 -1.67 -2.85
CA GLU A 49 -0.97 -1.06 -2.60
C GLU A 49 -0.10 -1.35 -3.83
N PRO A 50 0.70 -0.38 -4.32
CA PRO A 50 1.67 -0.69 -5.35
C PRO A 50 2.47 -1.88 -4.82
N ASP A 51 2.53 -2.95 -5.61
CA ASP A 51 3.14 -4.25 -5.32
C ASP A 51 4.60 -4.07 -4.87
N SER A 52 4.78 -3.61 -3.65
CA SER A 52 6.05 -3.43 -2.96
C SER A 52 6.38 -4.73 -2.24
N ALA A 53 5.75 -5.85 -2.67
CA ALA A 53 6.25 -7.16 -2.39
C ALA A 53 7.61 -7.31 -3.08
N ARG A 54 8.66 -7.03 -2.31
CA ARG A 54 10.07 -7.40 -2.53
C ARG A 54 10.93 -6.50 -3.42
N GLU A 55 10.76 -5.18 -3.40
CA GLU A 55 11.99 -4.38 -3.51
C GLU A 55 12.71 -4.50 -2.16
N ILE A 56 13.63 -5.46 -2.07
CA ILE A 56 14.67 -5.45 -1.02
C ILE A 56 15.21 -4.02 -1.03
N PRO A 57 15.13 -3.25 0.07
CA PRO A 57 15.57 -1.87 0.05
C PRO A 57 17.04 -1.89 -0.38
N ARG A 58 17.30 -1.38 -1.60
CA ARG A 58 18.67 -1.32 -2.10
C ARG A 58 19.43 -0.48 -1.07
N PRO A 59 20.51 -1.00 -0.46
CA PRO A 59 21.24 -0.23 0.53
C PRO A 59 21.76 1.03 -0.15
N ARG A 60 21.23 2.18 0.27
CA ARG A 60 21.72 3.49 -0.14
C ARG A 60 22.81 3.87 0.85
N VAL A 61 24.04 3.98 0.36
CA VAL A 61 25.16 4.43 1.18
C VAL A 61 25.28 5.94 1.00
N LEU A 62 25.19 6.66 2.11
CA LEU A 62 25.50 8.09 2.13
C LEU A 62 27.00 8.26 2.34
N ARG A 63 27.65 9.00 1.46
CA ARG A 63 29.08 9.34 1.60
C ARG A 63 29.23 10.85 1.67
N PHE A 64 30.01 11.30 2.66
CA PHE A 64 30.43 12.69 2.78
C PHE A 64 31.80 12.84 2.11
N GLU A 65 31.85 13.72 1.12
CA GLU A 65 33.10 14.14 0.49
C GLU A 65 33.78 15.24 1.31
N ARG A 66 35.09 15.40 1.14
CA ARG A 66 35.92 16.31 1.96
C ARG A 66 35.57 17.79 1.78
N ASP A 67 34.89 18.14 0.69
CA ASP A 67 34.36 19.46 0.38
C ASP A 67 33.00 19.75 1.07
N GLY A 68 32.46 18.77 1.81
CA GLY A 68 31.18 18.91 2.53
C GLY A 68 29.96 18.45 1.74
N THR A 69 30.16 17.92 0.52
CA THR A 69 29.09 17.40 -0.31
C THR A 69 28.62 16.03 0.19
N LEU A 70 27.31 15.85 0.34
CA LEU A 70 26.68 14.57 0.65
C LEU A 70 26.22 13.90 -0.65
N VAL A 71 26.77 12.73 -0.97
CA VAL A 71 26.38 11.95 -2.14
C VAL A 71 25.62 10.68 -1.73
N VAL A 72 24.57 10.37 -2.48
CA VAL A 72 23.79 9.12 -2.34
C VAL A 72 24.34 8.12 -3.35
N LEU A 73 24.92 7.03 -2.87
CA LEU A 73 25.38 5.93 -3.70
C LEU A 73 24.32 4.82 -3.62
N GLU A 74 23.61 4.59 -4.72
CA GLU A 74 22.74 3.42 -4.86
C GLU A 74 23.59 2.19 -5.19
N GLY A 75 23.33 1.07 -4.50
CA GLY A 75 24.19 -0.11 -4.42
C GLY A 75 24.89 -0.55 -5.72
N LEU A 76 26.19 -0.83 -5.59
CA LEU A 76 27.11 -1.36 -6.59
C LEU A 76 26.59 -2.70 -7.16
N GLU A 77 26.46 -2.81 -8.47
CA GLU A 77 26.37 -4.12 -9.14
C GLU A 77 27.61 -4.95 -8.78
N ASP A 78 27.37 -6.15 -8.27
CA ASP A 78 28.44 -7.10 -7.96
C ASP A 78 29.21 -7.44 -9.24
N GLY A 79 30.48 -7.05 -9.28
CA GLY A 79 31.47 -7.63 -10.18
C GLY A 79 31.81 -6.85 -11.44
N GLN A 80 32.75 -5.90 -11.34
CA GLN A 80 33.76 -5.79 -12.38
C GLN A 80 35.14 -5.48 -11.79
N LYS A 81 35.99 -6.51 -11.72
CA LYS A 81 37.38 -6.43 -11.27
C LYS A 81 38.17 -5.44 -12.16
N PRO A 82 39.10 -4.66 -11.59
CA PRO A 82 40.01 -3.85 -12.39
C PRO A 82 40.97 -4.78 -13.17
N LYS A 83 41.03 -4.63 -14.49
CA LYS A 83 42.15 -5.14 -15.29
C LYS A 83 43.36 -4.27 -15.02
N LYS A 84 44.47 -4.91 -14.65
CA LYS A 84 45.82 -4.33 -14.56
C LYS A 84 46.29 -3.86 -15.93
#